data_AF-A0A8I2YPW2-F1
#
_entry.id   AF-A0A8I2YPW2-F1
#
_cell.length_a   1.000
_cell.length_b   1.000
_cell.length_c   1.000
_cell.angle_alpha   90.00
_cell.angle_beta   90.00
_cell.angle_gamma   90.00
#
_symmetry.space_group_name_H-M   'P 1'
#
loop_
_entity.id
_entity.type
_entity.pdbx_description
1 polymer ?
#
loop_
_entity_poly.entity_id
_entity_poly.type
_entity_poly.pdbx_seq_one_letter_code
_entity_poly.pdbx_strand_id
1 'polypeptide(L)'
;MSLFLIAGSTQSNHDAQGDDELVIDVDPESAPQPQSVPSFPALSAAAVQSSTLKSETRRIPIPPHRITPIKKDWVNIFSPLTEILGLQVRMNVQRRCVEIRTSRHTKDIGSIQKGADFVKAYALGFDVNSTLKDAIALLRLDDLYLDSFEIKDVKTLHGDHLSRAIGV
;
A
#
# COMPACT_ATOMS: atom_id res chain seq x y z
N MET A 1 -67.77 -43.34 -4.90
CA MET A 1 -67.16 -43.55 -6.23
C MET A 1 -65.68 -43.85 -5.95
N SER A 2 -65.28 -45.06 -5.52
CA SER A 2 -65.37 -46.38 -6.20
C SER A 2 -64.83 -46.24 -7.63
N LEU A 3 -63.72 -46.86 -8.06
CA LEU A 3 -63.36 -48.29 -8.06
C LEU A 3 -61.83 -48.37 -8.29
N PHE A 4 -61.01 -49.00 -7.43
CA PHE A 4 -60.58 -50.42 -7.48
C PHE A 4 -59.81 -50.87 -8.75
N LEU A 5 -58.61 -51.40 -8.53
CA LEU A 5 -58.24 -52.72 -9.04
C LEU A 5 -57.23 -53.38 -8.10
N ILE A 6 -57.70 -54.47 -7.46
CA ILE A 6 -56.96 -55.42 -6.62
C ILE A 6 -56.68 -56.65 -7.48
N ALA A 7 -55.46 -57.18 -7.40
CA ALA A 7 -55.11 -58.61 -7.40
C ALA A 7 -53.58 -58.65 -7.19
N GLY A 8 -52.97 -59.43 -6.31
CA GLY A 8 -53.33 -60.76 -5.81
C GLY A 8 -52.07 -61.63 -5.90
N SER A 9 -51.42 -61.84 -4.75
CA SER A 9 -50.76 -63.06 -4.26
C SER A 9 -49.63 -63.80 -5.05
N THR A 10 -48.52 -63.97 -4.30
CA THR A 10 -47.73 -65.20 -4.06
C THR A 10 -47.00 -65.94 -5.21
N GLN A 11 -45.66 -65.99 -5.16
CA GLN A 11 -44.89 -67.16 -4.67
C GLN A 11 -43.36 -66.91 -4.62
N SER A 12 -42.76 -67.57 -3.63
CA SER A 12 -41.37 -67.76 -3.21
C SER A 12 -40.42 -68.41 -4.23
N ASN A 13 -39.12 -68.05 -4.20
CA ASN A 13 -37.95 -68.94 -3.91
C ASN A 13 -36.63 -68.15 -4.14
N HIS A 14 -35.83 -67.85 -3.11
CA HIS A 14 -34.53 -68.46 -2.77
C HIS A 14 -33.54 -68.66 -3.94
N ASP A 15 -32.49 -67.82 -4.01
CA ASP A 15 -31.08 -68.19 -3.72
C ASP A 15 -30.07 -67.12 -4.17
N ALA A 16 -29.15 -66.79 -3.23
CA ALA A 16 -27.71 -66.47 -3.39
C ALA A 16 -27.30 -65.30 -4.34
N GLN A 17 -26.39 -64.36 -4.03
CA GLN A 17 -25.34 -64.22 -3.02
C GLN A 17 -24.77 -62.79 -3.17
N GLY A 18 -24.45 -62.11 -2.07
CA GLY A 18 -23.31 -61.18 -2.01
C GLY A 18 -23.60 -59.68 -1.97
N ASP A 19 -24.27 -59.21 -0.90
CA ASP A 19 -24.15 -57.81 -0.49
C ASP A 19 -22.83 -57.66 0.29
N ASP A 20 -21.87 -56.96 -0.32
CA ASP A 20 -20.58 -56.61 0.25
C ASP A 20 -20.80 -55.46 1.27
N GLU A 21 -21.22 -55.78 2.49
CA GLU A 21 -21.17 -54.85 3.62
C GLU A 21 -19.70 -54.60 3.97
N LEU A 22 -19.18 -53.45 3.56
CA LEU A 22 -17.92 -52.91 4.08
C LEU A 22 -18.12 -52.50 5.54
N VAL A 23 -17.97 -53.47 6.44
CA VAL A 23 -17.75 -53.24 7.87
C VAL A 23 -16.39 -52.58 8.04
N ILE A 24 -16.40 -51.26 8.17
CA ILE A 24 -15.23 -50.48 8.57
C ILE A 24 -15.07 -50.73 10.07
N ASP A 25 -14.17 -51.64 10.44
CA ASP A 25 -13.72 -51.85 11.82
C ASP A 25 -13.02 -50.55 12.29
N VAL A 26 -13.78 -49.69 12.96
CA VAL A 26 -13.27 -48.50 13.63
C VAL A 26 -12.72 -48.95 14.97
N ASP A 27 -11.41 -49.21 15.01
CA ASP A 27 -10.64 -49.26 16.25
C ASP A 27 -10.90 -47.97 17.07
N PRO A 28 -11.35 -48.07 18.33
CA PRO A 28 -11.68 -46.89 19.15
C PRO A 28 -10.46 -46.09 19.62
N GLU A 29 -9.23 -46.46 19.24
CA GLU A 29 -7.99 -45.87 19.77
C GLU A 29 -7.37 -44.77 18.88
N SER A 30 -7.98 -44.41 17.74
CA SER A 30 -7.45 -43.36 16.87
C SER A 30 -8.32 -42.09 16.85
N ALA A 31 -8.57 -41.53 18.03
CA ALA A 31 -9.04 -40.14 18.11
C ALA A 31 -7.90 -39.19 17.69
N PRO A 32 -8.11 -38.24 16.76
CA PRO A 32 -7.10 -37.25 16.44
C PRO A 32 -6.83 -36.41 17.69
N GLN A 33 -5.61 -36.54 18.23
CA GLN A 33 -5.20 -35.75 19.38
C GLN A 33 -5.33 -34.26 19.06
N PRO A 34 -5.86 -33.44 19.99
CA PRO A 34 -5.95 -32.01 19.78
C PRO A 34 -4.53 -31.45 19.66
N GLN A 35 -4.12 -31.16 18.42
CA GLN A 35 -2.85 -30.51 18.16
C GLN A 35 -2.88 -29.16 18.87
N SER A 36 -1.96 -29.01 19.82
CA SER A 36 -1.81 -27.82 20.65
C SER A 36 -1.77 -26.57 19.76
N VAL A 37 -2.75 -25.70 19.92
CA VAL A 37 -2.77 -24.39 19.26
C VAL A 37 -1.46 -23.68 19.60
N PRO A 38 -0.67 -23.21 18.62
CA PRO A 38 0.61 -22.56 18.91
C PRO A 38 0.36 -21.32 19.78
N SER A 39 0.86 -21.36 21.01
CA SER A 39 0.80 -20.23 21.94
C SER A 39 1.92 -19.25 21.58
N PHE A 40 1.54 -18.12 20.98
CA PHE A 40 2.47 -17.04 20.70
C PHE A 40 2.52 -16.11 21.92
N PRO A 41 3.68 -15.99 22.61
CA PRO A 41 3.82 -15.03 23.69
C PRO A 41 3.62 -13.61 23.15
N ALA A 42 2.97 -12.75 23.94
CA ALA A 42 2.81 -11.34 23.59
C ALA A 42 4.19 -10.70 23.37
N LEU A 43 4.36 -9.99 22.26
CA LEU A 43 5.60 -9.32 21.91
C LEU A 43 6.01 -8.36 23.05
N SER A 44 7.26 -8.46 23.49
CA SER A 44 7.82 -7.55 24.49
C SER A 44 7.73 -6.11 23.98
N ALA A 45 7.48 -5.13 24.88
CA ALA A 45 7.40 -3.72 24.51
C ALA A 45 8.65 -3.25 23.73
N ALA A 46 9.82 -3.82 24.01
CA ALA A 46 11.06 -3.58 23.27
C ALA A 46 11.04 -4.14 21.84
N ALA A 47 10.46 -5.32 21.61
CA ALA A 47 10.31 -5.89 20.27
C ALA A 47 9.29 -5.11 19.42
N VAL A 48 8.19 -4.66 20.04
CA VAL A 48 7.20 -3.77 19.39
C VAL A 48 7.83 -2.43 19.02
N GLN A 49 8.63 -1.84 19.91
CA GLN A 49 9.37 -0.60 19.61
C GLN A 49 10.42 -0.80 18.52
N SER A 50 11.09 -1.96 18.48
CA SER A 50 12.12 -2.25 17.47
C SER A 50 11.55 -2.34 16.05
N SER A 51 10.30 -2.81 15.88
CA SER A 51 9.61 -2.74 14.58
C SER A 51 9.21 -1.32 14.19
N THR A 52 8.83 -0.48 15.14
CA THR A 52 8.43 0.92 14.91
C THR A 52 9.62 1.85 14.63
N LEU A 53 10.82 1.47 15.06
CA LEU A 53 12.04 2.30 14.95
C LEU A 53 12.92 1.99 13.72
N LYS A 54 12.50 1.10 12.81
CA LYS A 54 13.24 0.90 11.56
C LYS A 54 13.18 2.21 10.77
N SER A 55 14.30 2.94 10.74
CA SER A 55 14.37 4.22 10.04
C SER A 55 14.09 4.01 8.56
N GLU A 56 12.94 4.47 8.10
CA GLU A 56 12.57 4.42 6.69
C GLU A 56 13.36 5.49 5.93
N THR A 57 13.85 5.13 4.75
CA THR A 57 14.59 6.04 3.88
C THR A 57 13.96 6.03 2.50
N ARG A 58 13.71 7.22 1.94
CA ARG A 58 13.19 7.39 0.58
C ARG A 58 14.09 8.29 -0.22
N ARG A 59 14.17 7.99 -1.52
CA ARG A 59 14.96 8.74 -2.49
C ARG A 59 14.03 9.30 -3.55
N ILE A 60 14.04 10.62 -3.70
CA ILE A 60 13.24 11.34 -4.69
C ILE A 60 14.18 11.82 -5.79
N PRO A 61 14.04 11.32 -7.03
CA PRO A 61 14.84 11.80 -8.15
C PRO A 61 14.42 13.22 -8.55
N ILE A 62 15.39 14.05 -8.88
CA ILE A 62 15.17 15.45 -9.28
C ILE A 62 15.55 15.61 -10.76
N PRO A 63 14.66 16.18 -11.60
CA PRO A 63 14.96 16.48 -12.99
C PRO A 63 16.19 17.39 -13.14
N PRO A 64 17.03 17.20 -14.19
CA PRO A 64 18.27 17.99 -14.35
C PRO A 64 18.05 19.50 -14.39
N HIS A 65 16.98 19.96 -15.05
CA HIS A 65 16.63 21.38 -15.15
C HIS A 65 16.21 22.01 -13.81
N ARG A 66 15.88 21.20 -12.79
CA ARG A 66 15.52 21.64 -11.43
C ARG A 66 16.68 21.58 -10.43
N ILE A 67 17.86 21.09 -10.83
CA ILE A 67 19.02 21.01 -9.93
C ILE A 67 19.62 22.39 -9.59
N THR A 68 19.56 23.34 -10.51
CA THR A 68 20.03 24.72 -10.23
C THR A 68 19.12 25.44 -9.22
N PRO A 69 17.78 25.47 -9.39
CA PRO A 69 16.91 26.13 -8.42
C PRO A 69 16.91 25.43 -7.05
N ILE A 70 16.93 24.09 -7.00
CA ILE A 70 16.93 23.36 -5.71
C ILE A 70 18.16 23.68 -4.86
N LYS A 71 19.32 23.95 -5.48
CA LYS A 71 20.54 24.35 -4.76
C LYS A 71 20.42 25.76 -4.20
N LYS A 72 19.77 26.66 -4.94
CA LYS A 72 19.61 28.07 -4.58
C LYS A 72 18.63 28.22 -3.41
N ASP A 73 17.54 27.48 -3.46
CA ASP A 73 16.46 27.53 -2.46
C ASP A 73 16.54 26.39 -1.43
N TRP A 74 17.68 25.69 -1.34
CA TRP A 74 17.82 24.50 -0.48
C TRP A 74 17.44 24.79 0.97
N VAL A 75 17.80 25.98 1.47
CA VAL A 75 17.46 26.43 2.84
C VAL A 75 15.96 26.43 3.09
N ASN A 76 15.20 26.91 2.12
CA ASN A 76 13.74 27.00 2.19
C ASN A 76 13.07 25.63 2.06
N ILE A 77 13.77 24.64 1.50
CA ILE A 77 13.28 23.27 1.33
C ILE A 77 13.56 22.43 2.58
N PHE A 78 14.79 22.48 3.12
CA PHE A 78 15.15 21.61 4.24
C PHE A 78 14.53 22.08 5.57
N SER A 79 14.44 23.39 5.81
CA SER A 79 13.91 23.97 7.06
C SER A 79 12.53 23.41 7.43
N PRO A 80 11.49 23.48 6.56
CA PRO A 80 10.17 22.95 6.91
C PRO A 80 10.16 21.43 7.08
N LEU A 81 10.99 20.68 6.34
CA LEU A 81 11.09 19.23 6.48
C LEU A 81 11.71 18.81 7.82
N THR A 82 12.71 19.56 8.32
CA THR A 82 13.34 19.28 9.60
C THR A 82 12.54 19.81 10.79
N GLU A 83 11.94 21.00 10.68
CA GLU A 83 11.26 21.67 11.79
C GLU A 83 9.83 21.16 12.01
N ILE A 84 9.08 20.94 10.93
CA ILE A 84 7.66 20.52 11.03
C ILE A 84 7.58 19.00 11.14
N LEU A 85 8.26 18.27 10.26
CA LEU A 85 8.16 16.80 10.18
C LEU A 85 9.25 16.07 10.97
N GLY A 86 10.33 16.74 11.39
CA GLY A 86 11.44 16.11 12.11
C GLY A 86 12.22 15.10 11.27
N LEU A 87 12.26 15.26 9.94
CA LEU A 87 12.93 14.33 9.03
C LEU A 87 14.40 14.71 8.82
N GLN A 88 15.24 13.70 8.62
CA GLN A 88 16.62 13.92 8.20
C GLN A 88 16.68 13.99 6.68
N VAL A 89 17.18 15.09 6.13
CA VAL A 89 17.18 15.34 4.68
C VAL A 89 18.60 15.55 4.18
N ARG A 90 18.96 14.94 3.06
CA ARG A 90 20.25 15.11 2.39
C ARG A 90 20.06 15.23 0.89
N MET A 91 20.68 16.25 0.29
CA MET A 91 20.77 16.35 -1.16
C MET A 91 22.00 15.59 -1.69
N ASN A 92 21.79 14.68 -2.62
CA ASN A 92 22.87 14.06 -3.40
C ASN A 92 22.91 14.66 -4.80
N VAL A 93 23.83 15.61 -5.00
CA VAL A 93 23.99 16.33 -6.27
C VAL A 93 24.49 15.42 -7.40
N GLN A 94 25.37 14.45 -7.10
CA GLN A 94 25.93 13.54 -8.10
C GLN A 94 24.86 12.60 -8.67
N ARG A 95 24.03 12.02 -7.78
CA ARG A 95 22.94 11.14 -8.18
C ARG A 95 21.67 11.89 -8.58
N ARG A 96 21.63 13.22 -8.40
CA ARG A 96 20.45 14.07 -8.64
C ARG A 96 19.23 13.58 -7.87
N CYS A 97 19.43 13.21 -6.61
CA CYS A 97 18.35 12.73 -5.74
C CYS A 97 18.37 13.46 -4.40
N VAL A 98 17.19 13.64 -3.82
CA VAL A 98 17.02 14.04 -2.42
C VAL A 98 16.72 12.78 -1.62
N GLU A 99 17.51 12.54 -0.58
CA GLU A 99 17.33 11.43 0.35
C GLU A 99 16.67 11.96 1.62
N ILE A 100 15.59 11.31 2.03
CA ILE A 100 14.81 11.64 3.23
C ILE A 100 14.79 10.40 4.11
N ARG A 101 15.05 10.58 5.41
CA ARG A 101 15.09 9.51 6.40
C ARG A 101 14.30 9.89 7.64
N THR A 102 13.54 8.95 8.21
CA THR A 102 12.88 9.17 9.51
C THR A 102 13.90 9.21 10.64
N SER A 103 13.69 10.12 11.58
CA SER A 103 14.54 10.30 12.75
C SER A 103 13.76 9.97 14.03
N ARG A 104 14.44 9.96 15.18
CA ARG A 104 13.79 9.81 16.49
C ARG A 104 12.82 10.95 16.82
N HIS A 105 12.91 12.07 16.10
CA HIS A 105 12.05 13.24 16.27
C HIS A 105 10.79 13.19 15.39
N THR A 106 10.74 12.25 14.43
CA THR A 106 9.57 12.06 13.57
C THR A 106 8.44 11.43 14.40
N LYS A 107 7.34 12.17 14.58
CA LYS A 107 6.21 11.75 15.42
C LYS A 107 5.21 10.84 14.70
N ASP A 108 5.05 11.05 13.40
CA ASP A 108 4.06 10.36 12.58
C ASP A 108 4.73 9.52 11.47
N ILE A 109 4.12 8.38 11.16
CA ILE A 109 4.58 7.45 10.12
C ILE A 109 4.34 8.07 8.73
N GLY A 110 3.25 8.83 8.56
CA GLY A 110 2.90 9.53 7.32
C GLY A 110 3.82 10.70 6.98
N SER A 111 4.63 11.19 7.93
CA SER A 111 5.54 12.32 7.70
C SER A 111 6.51 12.09 6.55
N ILE A 112 7.04 10.86 6.38
CA ILE A 112 7.97 10.56 5.27
C ILE A 112 7.29 10.66 3.91
N GLN A 113 5.99 10.32 3.84
CA GLN A 113 5.19 10.46 2.62
C GLN A 113 4.96 11.94 2.30
N LYS A 114 4.49 12.72 3.27
CA LYS A 114 4.30 14.18 3.11
C LYS A 114 5.60 14.88 2.70
N GLY A 115 6.72 14.51 3.31
CA GLY A 115 8.04 15.04 2.93
C GLY A 115 8.48 14.64 1.52
N ALA A 116 8.17 13.41 1.09
CA ALA A 116 8.44 12.99 -0.29
C ALA A 116 7.58 13.74 -1.30
N ASP A 117 6.29 13.95 -1.01
CA ASP A 117 5.36 14.65 -1.88
C ASP A 117 5.70 16.15 -1.97
N PHE A 118 6.14 16.76 -0.87
CA PHE A 118 6.68 18.13 -0.85
C PHE A 118 7.87 18.30 -1.82
N VAL A 119 8.86 17.39 -1.75
CA VAL A 119 10.03 17.44 -2.64
C VAL A 119 9.63 17.15 -4.09
N LYS A 120 8.67 16.24 -4.30
CA LYS A 120 8.13 15.91 -5.62
C LYS A 120 7.39 17.10 -6.25
N ALA A 121 6.58 17.81 -5.46
CA ALA A 121 5.90 19.04 -5.90
C ALA A 121 6.93 20.07 -6.36
N TYR A 122 7.99 20.30 -5.58
CA TYR A 122 9.07 21.19 -6.00
C TYR A 122 9.75 20.71 -7.29
N ALA A 123 9.95 19.41 -7.46
CA ALA A 123 10.53 18.84 -8.67
C ALA A 123 9.64 19.04 -9.92
N LEU A 124 8.31 19.08 -9.75
CA LEU A 124 7.34 19.32 -10.82
C LEU A 124 7.16 20.80 -11.16
N GLY A 125 7.84 21.70 -10.43
CA GLY A 125 7.83 23.13 -10.74
C GLY A 125 6.91 23.96 -9.86
N PHE A 126 6.27 23.38 -8.83
CA PHE A 126 5.62 24.18 -7.80
C PHE A 126 6.65 25.09 -7.15
N ASP A 127 6.31 26.36 -7.07
CA ASP A 127 7.20 27.35 -6.51
C ASP A 127 7.19 27.28 -4.98
N VAL A 128 8.38 27.32 -4.39
CA VAL A 128 8.57 27.50 -2.94
C VAL A 128 8.72 29.00 -2.61
N ASN A 129 9.03 29.83 -3.61
CA ASN A 129 9.36 31.26 -3.46
C ASN A 129 8.15 32.21 -3.54
N SER A 130 7.21 32.03 -4.45
CA SER A 130 6.14 33.02 -4.71
C SER A 130 5.29 33.35 -3.48
N THR A 131 5.11 32.40 -2.56
CA THR A 131 4.97 32.63 -1.11
C THR A 131 5.20 31.26 -0.47
N LEU A 132 5.75 31.19 0.76
CA LEU A 132 5.88 30.00 1.62
C LEU A 132 4.54 29.28 1.95
N LYS A 133 3.55 29.31 1.05
CA LYS A 133 2.19 28.84 1.27
C LYS A 133 1.89 27.60 0.44
N ASP A 134 2.20 27.55 -0.84
CA ASP A 134 1.64 26.51 -1.72
C ASP A 134 2.27 25.15 -1.48
N ALA A 135 3.61 25.07 -1.51
CA ALA A 135 4.29 23.82 -1.17
C ALA A 135 4.18 23.50 0.34
N ILE A 136 4.16 24.51 1.22
CA ILE A 136 3.99 24.29 2.67
C ILE A 136 2.56 23.85 3.01
N ALA A 137 1.55 24.18 2.18
CA ALA A 137 0.19 23.71 2.37
C ALA A 137 0.12 22.18 2.34
N LEU A 138 0.94 21.51 1.50
CA LEU A 138 1.06 20.04 1.49
C LEU A 138 1.58 19.47 2.83
N LEU A 139 2.30 20.27 3.61
CA LEU A 139 2.80 19.86 4.92
C LEU A 139 1.80 20.17 6.05
N ARG A 140 0.86 21.09 5.83
CA ARG A 140 -0.09 21.58 6.84
C ARG A 140 -1.48 20.97 6.71
N LEU A 141 -1.91 20.66 5.48
CA LEU A 141 -3.23 20.13 5.16
C LEU A 141 -3.07 18.70 4.65
N ASP A 142 -3.72 17.77 5.32
CA ASP A 142 -3.60 16.33 5.04
C ASP A 142 -4.47 15.88 3.86
N ASP A 143 -5.42 16.72 3.44
CA ASP A 143 -6.36 16.46 2.35
C ASP A 143 -5.88 17.01 1.00
N LEU A 144 -4.64 17.49 0.91
CA LEU A 144 -4.06 17.99 -0.33
C LEU A 144 -3.23 16.90 -1.02
N TYR A 145 -3.63 16.55 -2.23
CA TYR A 145 -2.96 15.52 -3.03
C TYR A 145 -2.26 16.12 -4.24
N LEU A 146 -1.18 15.47 -4.65
CA LEU A 146 -0.46 15.79 -5.87
C LEU A 146 -0.74 14.73 -6.92
N ASP A 147 -1.32 15.15 -8.04
CA ASP A 147 -1.59 14.29 -9.18
C ASP A 147 -0.95 14.86 -10.45
N SER A 148 -0.57 13.97 -11.37
CA SER A 148 0.07 14.34 -12.63
C SER A 148 -0.52 13.49 -13.74
N PHE A 149 -1.01 14.14 -14.79
CA PHE A 149 -1.51 13.47 -15.98
C PHE A 149 -0.77 14.00 -17.21
N GLU A 150 -0.59 13.15 -18.21
CA GLU A 150 -0.19 13.60 -19.54
C GLU A 150 -1.44 13.94 -20.35
N ILE A 151 -1.35 14.93 -21.24
CA ILE A 151 -2.48 15.32 -22.11
C ILE A 151 -3.01 14.11 -22.89
N LYS A 152 -2.12 13.18 -23.25
CA LYS A 152 -2.44 11.94 -23.97
C LYS A 152 -3.31 10.98 -23.17
N ASP A 153 -3.28 11.03 -21.83
CA ASP A 153 -4.08 10.18 -20.96
C ASP A 153 -5.58 10.55 -21.04
N VAL A 154 -5.87 11.83 -21.33
CA VAL A 154 -7.24 12.34 -21.52
C VAL A 154 -7.64 12.28 -22.99
N LYS A 155 -6.77 12.80 -23.86
CA LYS A 155 -7.03 12.88 -25.30
C LYS A 155 -5.74 12.89 -26.08
N THR A 156 -5.62 11.96 -27.02
CA THR A 156 -4.46 11.92 -27.92
C THR A 156 -4.52 13.08 -28.92
N LEU A 157 -3.72 14.12 -28.68
CA LEU A 157 -3.55 15.28 -29.55
C LEU A 157 -2.16 15.28 -30.18
N HIS A 158 -2.06 15.79 -31.41
CA HIS A 158 -0.81 15.85 -32.19
C HIS A 158 -0.61 17.24 -32.80
N GLY A 159 0.66 17.62 -32.97
CA GLY A 159 1.07 18.84 -33.68
C GLY A 159 0.38 20.10 -33.16
N ASP A 160 -0.17 20.90 -34.08
CA ASP A 160 -0.80 22.19 -33.78
C ASP A 160 -1.98 22.10 -32.82
N HIS A 161 -2.70 20.96 -32.80
CA HIS A 161 -3.79 20.75 -31.85
C HIS A 161 -3.29 20.64 -30.41
N LEU A 162 -2.10 20.06 -30.20
CA LEU A 162 -1.46 19.98 -28.89
C LEU A 162 -0.97 21.37 -28.45
N SER A 163 -0.24 22.07 -29.33
CA SER A 163 0.29 23.41 -29.02
C SER A 163 -0.82 24.41 -28.72
N ARG A 164 -1.92 24.36 -29.47
CA ARG A 164 -3.10 25.20 -29.20
C ARG A 164 -3.75 24.84 -27.86
N ALA A 165 -3.88 23.55 -27.54
CA ALA A 165 -4.48 23.13 -26.27
C ALA A 165 -3.68 23.54 -25.03
N ILE A 166 -2.35 23.67 -25.13
CA ILE A 166 -1.49 24.15 -24.03
C ILE A 166 -1.59 25.67 -23.84
N GLY A 167 -1.85 26.43 -24.92
CA GLY A 167 -1.84 27.89 -24.90
C GLY A 167 -3.22 28.56 -24.70
N VAL A 168 -4.28 27.78 -24.55
CA VAL A 168 -5.64 28.25 -24.19
C VAL A 168 -5.75 28.31 -22.68
#